data_AF-A0A6H5JTL5-F1
#
_entry.id   AF-A0A6H5JTL5-F1
#
_cell.length_a   1.000
_cell.length_b   1.000
_cell.length_c   1.000
_cell.angle_alpha   90.00
_cell.angle_beta   90.00
_cell.angle_gamma   90.00
#
_symmetry.space_group_name_H-M   'P 1'
#
loop_
_entity.id
_entity.type
_entity.pdbx_description
1 polymer ?
#
loop_
_entity_poly.entity_id
_entity_poly.type
_entity_poly.pdbx_seq_one_letter_code
_entity_poly.pdbx_strand_id
1 'polypeptide(L)'
;MPNTPQERLDRITNHLAAGYSSPGRTAAAAMAATARPPITAHALDTSTGKPACGLPLKLEQKSGGGRGGGYWLLLGSCETNEDGRAPRLLDAGHKLSKATYRVTFDTEAYFETAGSRCFYPEVAIVFRVEEPEEHYHIPLLISPFGYSTYRGS
;
A
#
# COMPACT_ATOMS: atom_id res chain seq x y z
N MET A 1 45.00 3.19 20.72
CA MET A 1 44.76 1.83 20.18
C MET A 1 44.13 2.00 18.81
N PRO A 2 44.78 1.59 17.71
CA PRO A 2 44.50 2.11 16.38
C PRO A 2 43.11 1.70 15.91
N ASN A 3 42.46 2.60 15.19
CA ASN A 3 41.07 2.50 14.75
C ASN A 3 41.06 2.90 13.27
N THR A 4 41.59 2.01 12.44
CA THR A 4 41.72 2.23 11.00
C THR A 4 40.35 2.16 10.32
N PRO A 5 40.18 2.82 9.17
CA PRO A 5 38.95 2.70 8.37
C PRO A 5 38.62 1.24 8.01
N GLN A 6 39.64 0.39 7.81
CA GLN A 6 39.48 -1.01 7.50
C GLN A 6 38.87 -1.80 8.67
N GLU A 7 39.37 -1.62 9.89
CA GLU A 7 38.82 -2.27 11.09
C GLU A 7 37.38 -1.85 11.39
N ARG A 8 36.97 -0.65 10.96
CA ARG A 8 35.57 -0.19 11.04
C ARG A 8 34.68 -0.88 10.01
N LEU A 9 35.16 -1.04 8.77
CA LEU A 9 34.46 -1.75 7.71
C LEU A 9 34.30 -3.24 8.04
N ASP A 10 35.32 -3.87 8.62
CA ASP A 10 35.29 -5.27 9.02
C ASP A 10 34.28 -5.51 10.16
N ARG A 11 34.16 -4.55 11.11
CA ARG A 11 33.14 -4.61 12.17
C ARG A 11 31.72 -4.44 11.66
N ILE A 12 31.50 -3.55 10.69
CA ILE A 12 30.17 -3.36 10.07
C ILE A 12 29.80 -4.62 9.29
N THR A 13 30.73 -5.18 8.53
CA THR A 13 30.52 -6.40 7.74
C THR A 13 30.23 -7.61 8.63
N ASN A 14 30.97 -7.77 9.73
CA ASN A 14 30.73 -8.85 10.69
C ASN A 14 29.43 -8.68 11.49
N HIS A 15 28.97 -7.45 11.73
CA HIS A 15 27.68 -7.21 12.38
C HIS A 15 26.49 -7.54 11.47
N LEU A 16 26.63 -7.30 10.16
CA LEU A 16 25.61 -7.64 9.15
C LEU A 16 25.55 -9.14 8.84
N ALA A 17 26.67 -9.86 8.98
CA ALA A 17 26.74 -11.31 8.74
C ALA A 17 26.24 -12.18 9.92
N ALA A 18 26.09 -11.61 11.13
CA ALA A 18 25.77 -12.38 12.34
C ALA A 18 24.27 -12.63 12.57
N GLY A 19 23.40 -12.27 11.62
CA GLY A 19 21.95 -12.47 11.71
C GLY A 19 21.42 -13.40 10.64
N TYR A 20 20.96 -14.59 11.06
CA TYR A 20 20.10 -15.54 10.33
C TYR A 20 20.77 -16.62 9.46
N SER A 21 21.42 -17.57 10.13
CA SER A 21 21.30 -18.98 9.70
C SER A 21 19.98 -19.54 10.23
N SER A 22 18.98 -19.70 9.35
CA SER A 22 17.77 -20.46 9.64
C SER A 22 17.63 -21.58 8.60
N PRO A 23 17.48 -22.85 9.00
CA PRO A 23 17.38 -23.95 8.05
C PRO A 23 15.96 -24.02 7.47
N GLY A 24 15.87 -24.08 6.14
CA GLY A 24 14.69 -24.60 5.44
C GLY A 24 13.57 -23.60 5.14
N ARG A 25 13.82 -22.59 4.30
CA ARG A 25 12.78 -22.02 3.44
C ARG A 25 13.03 -22.47 2.01
N THR A 26 12.06 -23.15 1.41
CA THR A 26 12.10 -23.55 0.01
C THR A 26 12.20 -22.30 -0.89
N ALA A 27 12.89 -22.40 -2.02
CA ALA A 27 13.10 -21.28 -2.96
C ALA A 27 11.78 -20.59 -3.39
N ALA A 28 10.66 -21.31 -3.37
CA ALA A 28 9.33 -20.77 -3.64
C ALA A 28 8.87 -19.72 -2.59
N ALA A 29 9.19 -19.91 -1.31
CA ALA A 29 8.85 -18.96 -0.25
C ALA A 29 9.74 -17.69 -0.26
N ALA A 30 10.96 -17.80 -0.79
CA ALA A 30 11.86 -16.66 -0.98
C ALA A 30 11.49 -15.85 -2.24
N MET A 31 11.05 -16.51 -3.32
CA MET A 31 10.53 -15.85 -4.54
C MET A 31 9.17 -15.17 -4.29
N ALA A 32 8.36 -15.67 -3.36
CA ALA A 32 7.13 -15.00 -2.94
C ALA A 32 7.39 -13.70 -2.15
N ALA A 33 8.58 -13.54 -1.55
CA ALA A 33 8.96 -12.36 -0.77
C ALA A 33 9.47 -11.18 -1.63
N THR A 34 9.63 -11.36 -2.95
CA THR A 34 10.16 -10.33 -3.87
C THR A 34 9.11 -9.79 -4.84
N ALA A 35 7.93 -10.39 -4.92
CA ALA A 35 6.87 -9.94 -5.81
C ALA A 35 6.13 -8.72 -5.20
N ARG A 36 6.02 -7.63 -5.98
CA ARG A 36 5.23 -6.45 -5.62
C ARG A 36 3.74 -6.76 -5.87
N PRO A 37 2.81 -6.45 -4.95
CA PRO A 37 1.38 -6.52 -5.23
C PRO A 37 1.01 -5.73 -6.48
N PRO A 38 0.12 -6.26 -7.34
CA PRO A 38 -0.19 -5.62 -8.62
C PRO A 38 -1.01 -4.33 -8.43
N ILE A 39 -1.67 -4.15 -7.28
CA ILE A 39 -2.29 -2.90 -6.86
C ILE A 39 -1.66 -2.46 -5.53
N THR A 40 -1.18 -1.22 -5.47
CA THR A 40 -0.65 -0.62 -4.23
C THR A 40 -1.26 0.76 -4.00
N ALA A 41 -1.35 1.17 -2.74
CA ALA A 41 -1.81 2.50 -2.34
C ALA A 41 -0.78 3.20 -1.45
N HIS A 42 -0.80 4.53 -1.48
CA HIS A 42 0.04 5.40 -0.66
C HIS A 42 -0.74 6.67 -0.33
N ALA A 43 -0.84 7.03 0.95
CA ALA A 43 -1.60 8.18 1.40
C ALA A 43 -0.69 9.20 2.10
N LEU A 44 -0.81 10.46 1.71
CA LEU A 44 -0.11 11.60 2.28
C LEU A 44 -1.13 12.63 2.79
N ASP A 45 -1.00 13.01 4.05
CA ASP A 45 -1.72 14.15 4.62
C ASP A 45 -0.97 15.45 4.30
N THR A 46 -1.52 16.18 3.34
CA THR A 46 -1.00 17.46 2.86
C THR A 46 -1.22 18.61 3.83
N SER A 47 -2.11 18.47 4.81
CA SER A 47 -2.33 19.50 5.85
C SER A 47 -1.19 19.51 6.88
N THR A 48 -0.55 18.36 7.10
CA THR A 48 0.59 18.21 8.02
C THR A 48 1.92 17.98 7.31
N GLY A 49 1.89 17.70 6.00
CA GLY A 49 3.07 17.38 5.20
C GLY A 49 3.68 16.01 5.53
N LYS A 50 2.87 15.07 6.04
CA LYS A 50 3.32 13.76 6.54
C LYS A 50 2.58 12.61 5.86
N PRO A 51 3.13 11.38 5.90
CA PRO A 51 2.35 10.21 5.53
C PRO A 51 1.12 10.06 6.42
N ALA A 52 -0.01 9.70 5.82
CA ALA A 52 -1.24 9.45 6.55
C ALA A 52 -1.19 8.04 7.15
N CYS A 53 -0.45 7.87 8.25
CA CYS A 53 -0.29 6.60 8.98
C CYS A 53 -1.60 6.19 9.68
N GLY A 54 -1.94 4.90 9.65
CA GLY A 54 -3.13 4.37 10.31
C GLY A 54 -4.44 4.68 9.58
N LEU A 55 -4.39 5.15 8.33
CA LEU A 55 -5.57 5.41 7.50
C LEU A 55 -6.16 4.06 7.04
N PRO A 56 -7.39 3.69 7.46
CA PRO A 56 -8.01 2.45 7.02
C PRO A 56 -8.40 2.53 5.54
N LEU A 57 -8.21 1.43 4.83
CA LEU A 57 -8.62 1.33 3.43
C LEU A 57 -8.98 -0.10 3.02
N LYS A 58 -9.81 -0.20 1.99
CA LYS A 58 -10.21 -1.47 1.36
C LYS A 58 -10.10 -1.41 -0.15
N LEU A 59 -9.83 -2.55 -0.77
CA LEU A 59 -9.81 -2.78 -2.20
C LEU A 59 -10.95 -3.72 -2.59
N GLU A 60 -11.74 -3.32 -3.56
CA GLU A 60 -12.85 -4.08 -4.10
C GLU A 60 -12.76 -4.18 -5.63
N GLN A 61 -13.26 -5.29 -6.18
CA GLN A 61 -13.45 -5.47 -7.62
C GLN A 61 -14.94 -5.46 -7.94
N LYS A 62 -15.33 -4.74 -8.99
CA LYS A 62 -16.69 -4.78 -9.51
C LYS A 62 -16.94 -6.11 -10.22
N SER A 63 -17.95 -6.84 -9.77
CA SER A 63 -18.40 -8.10 -10.37
C SER A 63 -19.84 -7.97 -10.87
N GLY A 64 -20.10 -8.58 -12.03
CA GLY A 64 -21.42 -8.60 -12.67
C GLY A 64 -21.89 -7.24 -13.22
N GLY A 65 -22.90 -7.33 -14.09
CA GLY A 65 -23.70 -6.19 -14.56
C GLY A 65 -23.16 -5.42 -15.78
N GLY A 66 -24.03 -5.21 -16.77
CA GLY A 66 -23.85 -4.21 -17.82
C GLY A 66 -24.07 -2.79 -17.27
N ARG A 67 -24.40 -1.82 -18.15
CA ARG A 67 -24.62 -0.41 -17.75
C ARG A 67 -25.79 -0.28 -16.77
N GLY A 68 -25.50 -0.29 -15.47
CA GLY A 68 -26.46 -0.03 -14.38
C GLY A 68 -26.52 -1.07 -13.27
N GLY A 69 -25.84 -2.22 -13.41
CA GLY A 69 -25.83 -3.29 -12.38
C GLY A 69 -24.43 -3.70 -11.96
N GLY A 70 -24.35 -4.51 -10.91
CA GLY A 70 -23.12 -5.12 -10.38
C GLY A 70 -23.00 -4.98 -8.86
N TYR A 71 -22.12 -5.77 -8.26
CA TYR A 71 -21.77 -5.71 -6.85
C TYR A 71 -20.25 -5.57 -6.68
N TRP A 72 -19.82 -5.10 -5.51
CA TRP A 72 -18.41 -4.97 -5.18
C TRP A 72 -17.97 -6.18 -4.36
N LEU A 73 -16.95 -6.88 -4.85
CA LEU A 73 -16.31 -8.00 -4.16
C LEU A 73 -15.08 -7.48 -3.42
N LEU A 74 -15.07 -7.62 -2.09
CA LEU A 74 -13.90 -7.27 -1.27
C LEU A 74 -12.73 -8.21 -1.62
N LEU A 75 -11.59 -7.61 -1.97
CA LEU A 75 -10.35 -8.34 -2.23
C LEU A 75 -9.37 -8.25 -1.07
N GLY A 76 -9.37 -7.13 -0.34
CA GLY A 76 -8.51 -6.93 0.81
C GLY A 76 -8.77 -5.62 1.53
N SER A 77 -8.28 -5.51 2.75
CA SER A 77 -8.37 -4.31 3.58
C SER A 77 -7.22 -4.27 4.57
N CYS A 78 -6.72 -3.07 4.87
CA CYS A 78 -5.70 -2.87 5.89
C CYS A 78 -5.73 -1.42 6.40
N GLU A 79 -4.68 -1.03 7.11
CA GLU A 79 -4.36 0.36 7.41
C GLU A 79 -3.01 0.69 6.77
N THR A 80 -2.79 1.96 6.47
CA THR A 80 -1.48 2.44 6.03
C THR A 80 -0.45 2.38 7.16
N ASN A 81 0.80 2.12 6.80
CA ASN A 81 1.94 2.09 7.74
C ASN A 81 2.51 3.49 7.99
N GLU A 82 3.65 3.58 8.70
CA GLU A 82 4.34 4.83 9.03
C GLU A 82 4.80 5.65 7.80
N ASP A 83 4.97 4.99 6.65
CA ASP A 83 5.27 5.62 5.35
C ASP A 83 3.98 5.86 4.53
N GLY A 84 2.79 5.76 5.14
CA GLY A 84 1.51 5.98 4.47
C GLY A 84 1.15 4.90 3.43
N ARG A 85 1.90 3.80 3.36
CA ARG A 85 1.70 2.72 2.37
C ARG A 85 0.82 1.62 2.92
N ALA A 86 0.15 0.91 2.02
CA ALA A 86 -0.76 -0.19 2.36
C ALA A 86 -0.17 -1.58 1.96
N PRO A 87 0.85 -2.11 2.66
CA PRO A 87 1.61 -3.29 2.21
C PRO A 87 0.80 -4.59 2.19
N ARG A 88 -0.35 -4.63 2.88
CA ARG A 88 -1.23 -5.81 2.98
C ARG A 88 -2.57 -5.62 2.27
N LEU A 89 -2.67 -4.62 1.38
CA LEU A 89 -3.92 -4.33 0.68
C LEU A 89 -4.34 -5.45 -0.27
N LEU A 90 -3.36 -6.07 -0.93
CA LEU A 90 -3.55 -7.18 -1.85
C LEU A 90 -2.30 -8.05 -1.85
N ASP A 91 -2.48 -9.35 -1.99
CA ASP A 91 -1.36 -10.30 -2.03
C ASP A 91 -0.50 -10.10 -3.28
N ALA A 92 0.81 -10.25 -3.12
CA ALA A 92 1.80 -10.17 -4.19
C ALA A 92 1.53 -11.15 -5.36
N GLY A 93 0.98 -12.32 -5.05
CA GLY A 93 0.64 -13.35 -6.04
C GLY A 93 -0.75 -13.22 -6.65
N HIS A 94 -1.52 -12.19 -6.30
CA HIS A 94 -2.87 -12.01 -6.84
C HIS A 94 -2.81 -11.73 -8.34
N LYS A 95 -3.66 -12.42 -9.11
CA LYS A 95 -3.77 -12.19 -10.56
C LYS A 95 -4.92 -11.26 -10.85
N LEU A 96 -4.63 -10.09 -11.42
CA LEU A 96 -5.66 -9.16 -11.82
C LEU A 96 -6.45 -9.69 -13.02
N SER A 97 -7.63 -9.14 -13.20
CA SER A 97 -8.46 -9.35 -14.39
C SER A 97 -8.82 -7.98 -15.00
N LYS A 98 -9.18 -7.96 -16.28
CA LYS A 98 -9.70 -6.73 -16.89
C LYS A 98 -11.07 -6.41 -16.28
N ALA A 99 -11.08 -5.46 -15.34
CA ALA A 99 -12.26 -5.12 -14.56
C ALA A 99 -12.18 -3.70 -14.01
N THR A 100 -13.28 -3.25 -13.41
CA THR A 100 -13.30 -2.03 -12.60
C THR A 100 -13.00 -2.38 -11.16
N TYR A 101 -12.09 -1.63 -10.53
CA TYR A 101 -11.70 -1.76 -9.15
C TYR A 101 -12.01 -0.47 -8.39
N ARG A 102 -12.08 -0.57 -7.06
CA ARG A 102 -12.28 0.56 -6.15
C ARG A 102 -11.35 0.44 -4.96
N VAL A 103 -10.61 1.49 -4.66
CA VAL A 103 -9.99 1.65 -3.34
C VAL A 103 -10.79 2.70 -2.57
N THR A 104 -11.27 2.34 -1.38
CA THR A 104 -11.96 3.27 -0.47
C THR A 104 -11.10 3.52 0.74
N PHE A 105 -10.81 4.80 1.02
CA PHE A 105 -10.08 5.27 2.20
C PHE A 105 -11.10 5.84 3.20
N ASP A 106 -11.01 5.41 4.46
CA ASP A 106 -11.86 5.88 5.56
C ASP A 106 -11.26 7.16 6.17
N THR A 107 -11.54 8.28 5.50
CA THR A 107 -10.96 9.59 5.85
C THR A 107 -11.59 10.19 7.09
N GLU A 108 -12.85 9.88 7.40
CA GLU A 108 -13.50 10.26 8.66
C GLU A 108 -12.76 9.67 9.85
N ALA A 109 -12.62 8.33 9.88
CA ALA A 109 -11.94 7.65 10.99
C ALA A 109 -10.51 8.18 11.18
N TYR A 110 -9.78 8.42 10.09
CA TYR A 110 -8.44 8.99 10.15
C TYR A 110 -8.41 10.38 10.78
N PHE A 111 -9.20 11.33 10.29
CA PHE A 111 -9.16 12.71 10.81
C PHE A 111 -9.79 12.85 12.20
N GLU A 112 -10.75 12.00 12.56
CA GLU A 112 -11.30 11.95 13.93
C GLU A 112 -10.19 11.64 14.94
N THR A 113 -9.31 10.68 14.66
CA THR A 113 -8.16 10.38 15.55
C THR A 113 -7.16 11.55 15.62
N ALA A 114 -7.10 12.38 14.58
CA ALA A 114 -6.28 13.59 14.52
C ALA A 114 -6.97 14.82 15.13
N GLY A 115 -8.17 14.68 15.72
CA GLY A 115 -8.92 15.77 16.34
C GLY A 115 -9.43 16.81 15.34
N SER A 116 -9.54 16.46 14.06
CA SER A 116 -9.99 17.34 12.98
C SER A 116 -11.23 16.76 12.29
N ARG A 117 -12.13 17.62 11.81
CA ARG A 117 -13.25 17.15 10.98
C ARG A 117 -12.80 17.07 9.53
N CYS A 118 -13.12 15.97 8.85
CA CYS A 118 -12.98 15.87 7.40
C CYS A 118 -14.30 16.24 6.71
N PHE A 119 -14.24 16.95 5.59
CA PHE A 119 -15.41 17.16 4.74
C PHE A 119 -15.83 15.89 3.99
N TYR A 120 -14.90 14.96 3.80
CA TYR A 120 -15.12 13.69 3.10
C TYR A 120 -15.18 12.55 4.13
N PRO A 121 -16.36 11.92 4.32
CA PRO A 121 -16.45 10.78 5.21
C PRO A 121 -15.59 9.61 4.71
N GLU A 122 -15.59 9.39 3.40
CA GLU A 122 -14.72 8.45 2.72
C GLU A 122 -14.25 9.04 1.36
N VAL A 123 -13.11 8.55 0.87
CA VAL A 123 -12.65 8.81 -0.49
C VAL A 123 -12.59 7.50 -1.25
N ALA A 124 -13.49 7.35 -2.24
CA ALA A 124 -13.56 6.18 -3.11
C ALA A 124 -12.96 6.48 -4.49
N ILE A 125 -11.84 5.85 -4.81
CA ILE A 125 -11.18 5.96 -6.12
C ILE A 125 -11.55 4.73 -6.95
N VAL A 126 -12.35 4.95 -7.99
CA VAL A 126 -12.80 3.91 -8.93
C VAL A 126 -11.99 3.99 -10.21
N PHE A 127 -11.38 2.88 -10.62
CA PHE A 127 -10.48 2.82 -11.78
C PHE A 127 -10.64 1.53 -12.58
N ARG A 128 -10.17 1.55 -13.83
CA ARG A 128 -10.17 0.39 -14.72
C ARG A 128 -8.76 -0.21 -14.77
N VAL A 129 -8.70 -1.53 -14.72
CA VAL A 129 -7.51 -2.30 -15.07
C VAL A 129 -7.74 -2.81 -16.49
N GLU A 130 -6.95 -2.31 -17.44
CA GLU A 130 -7.00 -2.72 -18.84
C GLU A 130 -5.86 -3.68 -19.18
N GLU A 131 -4.69 -3.51 -18.56
CA GLU A 131 -3.54 -4.40 -18.71
C GLU A 131 -3.24 -5.08 -17.36
N PRO A 132 -3.69 -6.33 -17.14
CA PRO A 132 -3.58 -7.01 -15.83
C PRO A 132 -2.16 -7.29 -15.35
N GLU A 133 -1.19 -7.29 -16.28
CA GLU A 133 0.22 -7.54 -15.97
C GLU A 133 0.97 -6.28 -15.52
N GLU A 134 0.36 -5.09 -15.66
CA GLU A 134 0.94 -3.84 -15.19
C GLU A 134 0.75 -3.67 -13.68
N HIS A 135 1.63 -2.88 -13.08
CA HIS A 135 1.45 -2.42 -11.71
C HIS A 135 0.57 -1.16 -11.67
N TYR A 136 -0.33 -1.09 -10.70
CA TYR A 136 -1.25 0.02 -10.48
C TYR A 136 -0.99 0.65 -9.12
N HIS A 137 -0.33 1.81 -9.11
CA HIS A 137 -0.18 2.62 -7.90
C HIS A 137 -1.33 3.62 -7.81
N ILE A 138 -2.04 3.63 -6.68
CA ILE A 138 -3.19 4.53 -6.42
C ILE A 138 -2.86 5.42 -5.20
N PRO A 139 -2.21 6.57 -5.41
CA PRO A 139 -1.94 7.52 -4.32
C PRO A 139 -3.17 8.32 -3.93
N LEU A 140 -3.23 8.71 -2.67
CA LEU A 140 -4.16 9.70 -2.14
C LEU A 140 -3.37 10.82 -1.47
N LEU A 141 -3.51 12.04 -1.98
CA LEU A 141 -3.07 13.24 -1.27
C LEU A 141 -4.32 13.88 -0.66
N ILE A 142 -4.37 13.96 0.65
CA ILE A 142 -5.58 14.35 1.38
C ILE A 142 -5.31 15.55 2.30
N SER A 143 -6.30 16.40 2.45
CA SER A 143 -6.45 17.39 3.51
C SER A 143 -7.92 17.36 3.96
N PRO A 144 -8.29 18.00 5.09
CA PRO A 144 -9.67 18.01 5.54
C PRO A 144 -10.71 18.52 4.52
N PHE A 145 -10.30 19.35 3.55
CA PHE A 145 -11.22 20.02 2.61
C PHE A 145 -10.81 19.90 1.13
N GLY A 146 -9.83 19.07 0.81
CA GLY A 146 -9.45 18.79 -0.57
C GLY A 146 -8.61 17.53 -0.68
N TYR A 147 -8.73 16.81 -1.79
CA TYR A 147 -7.88 15.68 -2.09
C TYR A 147 -7.53 15.61 -3.58
N SER A 148 -6.48 14.87 -3.90
CA SER A 148 -6.12 14.50 -5.26
C SER A 148 -5.61 13.07 -5.34
N THR A 149 -5.68 12.51 -6.53
CA THR A 149 -5.16 11.18 -6.87
C THR A 149 -4.65 11.18 -8.31
N TYR A 150 -3.86 10.17 -8.65
CA TYR A 150 -3.37 9.93 -10.00
C TYR A 150 -3.02 8.44 -10.15
N ARG A 151 -2.73 7.99 -11.37
CA ARG A 151 -2.15 6.66 -11.61
C ARG A 151 -0.62 6.77 -11.53
N GLY A 152 0.02 6.15 -10.54
CA GLY A 152 1.48 6.02 -10.50
C GLY A 152 1.97 4.74 -11.19
N SER A 153 3.26 4.74 -11.57
CA SER A 153 4.00 3.59 -12.12
C SER A 153 4.49 2.63 -11.02
#